data_AF-A0A426VWD3-F1
#
_entry.id   AF-A0A426VWD3-F1
#
_cell.length_a   1.000
_cell.length_b   1.000
_cell.length_c   1.000
_cell.angle_alpha   90.00
_cell.angle_beta   90.00
_cell.angle_gamma   90.00
#
_symmetry.space_group_name_H-M   'P 1'
#
loop_
_entity.id
_entity.type
_entity.pdbx_description
1 polymer ?
#
loop_
_entity_poly.entity_id
_entity_poly.type
_entity_poly.pdbx_seq_one_letter_code
_entity_poly.pdbx_strand_id
1 'polypeptide(L)'
;MSKQNFIRITLFVSVLAFNPAVGGESVSAQVNKRSASAQQTRTVTSSIANILHKRGLDEDAAKKISDGFAEENEALLALMIENIAKHCDEISRNEIFEYLSTEALHRKNVKLDSYAQLTHMFSRIKKTSPDKQTRKQLSRIAKHNSELLG
;
A
#
# COMPACT_ATOMS: atom_id res chain seq x y z
N MET A 1 33.18 30.78 51.74
CA MET A 1 33.08 30.59 50.27
C MET A 1 32.58 29.18 49.97
N SER A 2 31.57 29.13 49.08
CA SER A 2 30.81 28.00 48.48
C SER A 2 30.75 26.62 49.16
N LYS A 3 29.60 26.30 49.78
CA LYS A 3 29.10 24.92 49.87
C LYS A 3 28.22 24.64 48.65
N GLN A 4 28.69 23.81 47.73
CA GLN A 4 27.90 23.33 46.59
C GLN A 4 27.10 22.11 47.03
N ASN A 5 25.78 22.27 47.16
CA ASN A 5 24.88 21.16 47.39
C ASN A 5 24.51 20.56 46.02
N PHE A 6 25.06 19.38 45.72
CA PHE A 6 24.76 18.62 44.50
C PHE A 6 23.40 17.93 44.67
N ILE A 7 22.36 18.42 44.00
CA ILE A 7 21.03 17.80 44.03
C ILE A 7 20.98 16.73 42.94
N ARG A 8 20.96 15.45 43.34
CA ARG A 8 20.68 14.32 42.44
C ARG A 8 19.17 14.14 42.32
N ILE A 9 18.64 14.28 41.10
CA ILE A 9 17.23 14.04 40.80
C ILE A 9 17.11 12.62 40.23
N THR A 10 16.48 11.72 40.98
CA THR A 10 16.15 10.37 40.54
C THR A 10 14.80 10.41 39.82
N LEU A 11 14.78 10.17 38.50
CA LEU A 11 13.56 10.14 37.71
C LEU A 11 12.88 8.76 37.85
N PHE A 12 11.72 8.71 38.51
CA PHE A 12 10.87 7.53 38.51
C PHE A 12 9.98 7.54 37.25
N VAL A 13 10.20 6.58 36.35
CA VAL A 13 9.31 6.35 35.20
C VAL A 13 8.30 5.29 35.60
N SER A 14 7.12 5.71 36.05
CA SER A 14 5.98 4.83 36.27
C SER A 14 5.32 4.47 34.93
N VAL A 15 5.34 3.19 34.58
CA VAL A 15 4.57 2.66 33.45
C VAL A 15 3.10 2.64 33.88
N LEU A 16 2.32 3.58 33.36
CA LEU A 16 0.87 3.61 33.51
C LEU A 16 0.23 2.56 32.60
N ALA A 17 -0.07 1.38 33.15
CA ALA A 17 -1.04 0.47 32.55
C ALA A 17 -2.45 1.02 32.78
N PHE A 18 -3.02 1.68 31.78
CA PHE A 18 -4.39 2.18 31.83
C PHE A 18 -5.33 1.22 31.10
N ASN A 19 -6.12 0.48 31.88
CA ASN A 19 -7.36 -0.16 31.45
C ASN A 19 -8.52 0.75 31.91
N PRO A 20 -9.28 1.40 31.02
CA PRO A 20 -10.50 2.09 31.42
C PRO A 20 -11.71 1.26 31.00
N ALA A 21 -12.27 0.53 31.95
CA ALA A 21 -13.64 0.05 31.89
C ALA A 21 -14.61 1.20 32.23
N VAL A 22 -15.51 1.49 31.28
CA VAL A 22 -16.87 2.03 31.42
C VAL A 22 -17.11 3.36 32.18
N GLY A 23 -17.65 4.35 31.44
CA GLY A 23 -18.76 5.21 31.91
C GLY A 23 -18.41 6.62 32.38
N GLY A 24 -19.12 7.61 31.84
CA GLY A 24 -19.22 8.95 32.45
C GLY A 24 -18.84 10.09 31.52
N GLU A 25 -19.79 10.98 31.28
CA GLU A 25 -19.80 12.07 30.32
C GLU A 25 -18.73 13.17 30.55
N SER A 26 -18.50 13.94 29.48
CA SER A 26 -17.99 15.32 29.41
C SER A 26 -16.48 15.60 29.55
N VAL A 27 -15.77 15.57 28.40
CA VAL A 27 -14.72 16.55 28.10
C VAL A 27 -14.77 16.91 26.61
N SER A 28 -15.19 18.13 26.33
CA SER A 28 -15.10 18.78 25.01
C SER A 28 -13.63 19.06 24.66
N ALA A 29 -13.33 18.94 23.37
CA ALA A 29 -12.11 19.35 22.67
C ALA A 29 -10.86 18.45 22.83
N GLN A 30 -10.75 17.45 21.94
CA GLN A 30 -9.53 17.29 21.13
C GLN A 30 -9.77 16.40 19.91
N VAL A 31 -9.68 17.00 18.71
CA VAL A 31 -9.21 16.38 17.46
C VAL A 31 -9.80 15.00 17.11
N ASN A 32 -11.06 14.98 16.67
CA ASN A 32 -11.59 13.88 15.84
C ASN A 32 -11.48 14.26 14.35
N LYS A 33 -10.24 14.24 13.84
CA LYS A 33 -9.96 14.04 12.41
C LYS A 33 -9.24 12.71 12.22
N ARG A 34 -9.78 11.63 12.77
CA ARG A 34 -9.43 10.27 12.36
C ARG A 34 -10.67 9.39 12.43
N SER A 35 -10.83 8.62 11.36
CA SER A 35 -11.60 7.36 11.33
C SER A 35 -13.10 7.47 11.05
N ALA A 36 -13.46 8.02 9.89
CA ALA A 36 -14.78 7.79 9.26
C ALA A 36 -14.69 7.19 7.84
N SER A 37 -13.59 6.50 7.50
CA SER A 37 -13.49 5.68 6.28
C SER A 37 -13.09 4.23 6.57
N ALA A 38 -13.40 3.74 7.77
CA ALA A 38 -13.41 2.31 8.03
C ALA A 38 -14.47 1.67 7.11
N GLN A 39 -14.05 0.68 6.32
CA GLN A 39 -14.83 -0.05 5.33
C GLN A 39 -15.04 0.60 3.95
N GLN A 40 -14.10 1.42 3.47
CA GLN A 40 -14.04 1.70 2.04
C GLN A 40 -13.48 0.45 1.34
N THR A 41 -14.28 -0.20 0.49
CA THR A 41 -13.83 -1.23 -0.44
C THR A 41 -12.58 -0.68 -1.13
N ARG A 42 -11.39 -1.15 -0.74
CA ARG A 42 -10.14 -0.48 -1.12
C ARG A 42 -9.94 -0.65 -2.62
N THR A 43 -10.24 0.40 -3.35
CA THR A 43 -10.05 0.50 -4.79
C THR A 43 -8.54 0.45 -5.10
N VAL A 44 -8.19 0.17 -6.36
CA VAL A 44 -6.78 0.13 -6.79
C VAL A 44 -6.17 1.52 -6.64
N THR A 45 -6.90 2.55 -7.06
CA THR A 45 -6.57 3.97 -6.91
C THR A 45 -6.32 4.35 -5.46
N SER A 46 -7.23 4.02 -4.55
CA SER A 46 -7.08 4.28 -3.11
C SER A 46 -5.85 3.60 -2.51
N SER A 47 -5.57 2.37 -2.95
CA SER A 47 -4.39 1.62 -2.49
C SER A 47 -3.09 2.29 -2.95
N ILE A 48 -3.02 2.72 -4.22
CA ILE A 48 -1.89 3.45 -4.78
C ILE A 48 -1.71 4.82 -4.10
N ALA A 49 -2.78 5.61 -3.98
CA ALA A 49 -2.75 6.91 -3.31
C ALA A 49 -2.22 6.80 -1.87
N ASN A 50 -2.70 5.80 -1.13
CA ASN A 50 -2.25 5.57 0.25
C ASN A 50 -0.76 5.20 0.32
N ILE A 51 -0.26 4.36 -0.59
CA ILE A 51 1.17 4.03 -0.65
C ILE A 51 2.00 5.27 -1.00
N LEU A 52 1.58 6.06 -1.99
CA LEU A 52 2.25 7.30 -2.38
C LEU A 52 2.28 8.31 -1.23
N HIS A 53 1.15 8.51 -0.54
CA HIS A 53 1.08 9.40 0.61
C HIS A 53 2.00 8.95 1.75
N LYS A 54 2.03 7.64 2.06
CA LYS A 54 2.96 7.06 3.04
C LYS A 54 4.43 7.24 2.65
N ARG A 55 4.74 7.37 1.36
CA ARG A 55 6.08 7.67 0.84
C ARG A 55 6.42 9.18 0.87
N GLY A 56 5.52 10.02 1.41
CA GLY A 56 5.74 11.44 1.64
C GLY A 56 5.14 12.36 0.58
N LEU A 57 4.33 11.85 -0.36
CA LEU A 57 3.56 12.72 -1.23
C LEU A 57 2.40 13.37 -0.46
N ASP A 58 2.13 14.62 -0.82
CA ASP A 58 0.90 15.29 -0.41
C ASP A 58 -0.34 14.47 -0.82
N GLU A 59 -1.38 14.46 0.02
CA GLU A 59 -2.56 13.63 -0.18
C GLU A 59 -3.28 13.94 -1.49
N ASP A 60 -3.45 15.23 -1.83
CA ASP A 60 -4.10 15.66 -3.07
C ASP A 60 -3.25 15.29 -4.29
N ALA A 61 -1.92 15.44 -4.17
CA ALA A 61 -0.99 15.01 -5.22
C ALA A 61 -1.01 13.50 -5.44
N ALA A 62 -1.01 12.71 -4.36
CA ALA A 62 -1.06 11.25 -4.41
C ALA A 62 -2.36 10.75 -5.05
N LYS A 63 -3.49 11.35 -4.68
CA LYS A 63 -4.80 11.06 -5.27
C LYS A 63 -4.84 11.40 -6.76
N LYS A 64 -4.36 12.58 -7.15
CA LYS A 64 -4.31 12.97 -8.56
C LYS A 64 -3.48 12.01 -9.41
N ILE A 65 -2.36 11.52 -8.88
CA ILE A 65 -1.51 10.53 -9.57
C ILE A 65 -2.21 9.17 -9.67
N SER A 66 -2.84 8.70 -8.59
CA SER A 66 -3.53 7.41 -8.62
C SER A 66 -4.71 7.40 -9.56
N ASP A 67 -5.50 8.48 -9.57
CA ASP A 67 -6.70 8.59 -10.39
C ASP A 67 -6.35 8.59 -11.89
N GLY A 68 -5.23 9.22 -12.26
CA GLY A 68 -4.70 9.18 -13.63
C GLY A 68 -3.99 7.87 -14.02
N PHE A 69 -3.70 6.98 -13.06
CA PHE A 69 -3.04 5.70 -13.35
C PHE A 69 -4.03 4.60 -13.71
N ALA A 70 -5.18 4.56 -13.04
CA ALA A 70 -6.19 3.51 -13.22
C ALA A 70 -7.29 3.89 -14.23
N GLU A 71 -6.94 4.64 -15.29
CA GLU A 71 -7.87 5.14 -16.33
C GLU A 71 -8.95 4.12 -16.75
N GLU A 72 -10.12 4.66 -17.13
CA GLU A 72 -11.38 4.08 -17.67
C GLU A 72 -11.93 2.76 -17.10
N ASN A 73 -11.13 1.84 -16.56
CA ASN A 73 -11.60 0.56 -16.05
C ASN A 73 -10.78 0.04 -14.86
N GLU A 74 -10.93 0.72 -13.73
CA GLU A 74 -10.37 0.29 -12.44
C GLU A 74 -10.81 -1.13 -12.03
N ALA A 75 -12.05 -1.51 -12.37
CA ALA A 75 -12.58 -2.84 -12.07
C ALA A 75 -11.80 -3.94 -12.82
N LEU A 76 -11.53 -3.72 -14.11
CA LEU A 76 -10.69 -4.61 -14.91
C LEU A 76 -9.27 -4.72 -14.35
N LEU A 77 -8.67 -3.58 -13.99
CA LEU A 77 -7.33 -3.56 -13.39
C LEU A 77 -7.31 -4.35 -12.07
N ALA A 78 -8.34 -4.21 -11.23
CA ALA A 78 -8.47 -4.97 -10.00
C ALA A 78 -8.56 -6.48 -10.23
N LEU A 79 -9.30 -6.92 -11.26
CA LEU A 79 -9.39 -8.33 -11.64
C LEU A 79 -8.04 -8.88 -12.12
N MET A 80 -7.31 -8.12 -12.95
CA MET A 80 -5.98 -8.51 -13.41
C MET A 80 -4.99 -8.65 -12.25
N ILE A 81 -5.05 -7.76 -11.26
CA ILE A 81 -4.23 -7.82 -10.04
C ILE A 81 -4.57 -9.07 -9.21
N GLU A 82 -5.86 -9.35 -9.04
CA GLU A 82 -6.32 -10.53 -8.30
C GLU A 82 -5.87 -11.83 -8.98
N ASN A 83 -5.94 -11.90 -10.31
CA ASN A 83 -5.43 -13.04 -11.07
C ASN A 83 -3.94 -13.28 -10.84
N ILE A 84 -3.13 -12.22 -10.79
CA ILE A 84 -1.70 -12.33 -10.47
C ILE A 84 -1.52 -12.87 -9.05
N ALA A 85 -2.19 -12.26 -8.06
CA ALA A 85 -2.06 -12.63 -6.66
C ALA A 85 -2.54 -14.06 -6.37
N LYS A 86 -3.52 -14.56 -7.12
CA LYS A 86 -4.08 -15.91 -6.97
C LYS A 86 -3.26 -17.00 -7.64
N HIS A 87 -2.56 -16.68 -8.73
CA HIS A 87 -1.92 -17.68 -9.59
C HIS A 87 -0.39 -17.61 -9.61
N CYS A 88 0.20 -16.62 -8.93
CA CYS A 88 1.64 -16.47 -8.75
C CYS A 88 1.96 -16.35 -7.25
N ASP A 89 2.19 -17.50 -6.60
CA ASP A 89 2.43 -17.58 -5.15
C ASP A 89 3.66 -16.79 -4.68
N GLU A 90 4.59 -16.54 -5.60
CA GLU A 90 5.79 -15.78 -5.30
C GLU A 90 5.51 -14.29 -5.12
N ILE A 91 4.49 -13.71 -5.77
CA ILE A 91 4.20 -12.27 -5.67
C ILE A 91 2.93 -12.04 -4.85
N SER A 92 3.09 -11.36 -3.72
CA SER A 92 1.95 -10.94 -2.90
C SER A 92 1.24 -9.72 -3.49
N ARG A 93 -0.05 -9.58 -3.17
CA ARG A 93 -0.87 -8.42 -3.57
C ARG A 93 -0.26 -7.07 -3.15
N ASN A 94 0.36 -7.01 -1.97
CA ASN A 94 1.04 -5.81 -1.50
C ASN A 94 2.25 -5.46 -2.38
N GLU A 95 3.06 -6.45 -2.78
CA GLU A 95 4.20 -6.21 -3.68
C GLU A 95 3.75 -5.71 -5.05
N ILE A 96 2.60 -6.19 -5.56
CA ILE A 96 1.99 -5.67 -6.79
C ILE A 96 1.66 -4.19 -6.61
N PHE A 97 0.98 -3.81 -5.52
CA PHE A 97 0.64 -2.40 -5.28
C PHE A 97 1.86 -1.51 -5.06
N GLU A 98 2.92 -1.99 -4.41
CA GLU A 98 4.18 -1.25 -4.25
C GLU A 98 4.87 -1.00 -5.60
N TYR A 99 4.81 -1.99 -6.50
CA TYR A 99 5.26 -1.86 -7.89
C TYR A 99 4.41 -0.85 -8.66
N LEU A 100 3.09 -1.03 -8.69
CA LEU A 100 2.16 -0.17 -9.42
C LEU A 100 2.25 1.29 -8.93
N SER A 101 2.38 1.51 -7.62
CA SER A 101 2.56 2.86 -7.06
C SER A 101 3.85 3.52 -7.55
N THR A 102 4.91 2.74 -7.74
CA THR A 102 6.17 3.24 -8.30
C THR A 102 6.04 3.59 -9.78
N GLU A 103 5.34 2.76 -10.55
CA GLU A 103 5.08 3.02 -11.98
C GLU A 103 4.13 4.21 -12.17
N ALA A 104 3.12 4.36 -11.31
CA ALA A 104 2.20 5.50 -11.25
C ALA A 104 2.94 6.82 -10.98
N LEU A 105 3.86 6.82 -10.01
CA LEU A 105 4.70 7.98 -9.72
C LEU A 105 5.51 8.43 -10.94
N HIS A 106 5.99 7.46 -11.73
CA HIS A 106 6.74 7.70 -12.96
C HIS A 106 5.84 7.90 -14.20
N ARG A 107 4.51 7.96 -14.03
CA ARG A 107 3.52 8.11 -15.11
C ARG A 107 3.68 7.08 -16.22
N LYS A 108 4.05 5.85 -15.86
CA LYS A 108 4.22 4.75 -16.80
C LYS A 108 2.92 3.98 -16.95
N ASN A 109 2.56 3.67 -18.19
CA ASN A 109 1.45 2.77 -18.46
C ASN A 109 1.87 1.32 -18.18
N VAL A 110 1.09 0.60 -17.39
CA VAL A 110 1.34 -0.80 -17.01
C VAL A 110 0.28 -1.71 -17.62
N LYS A 111 0.71 -2.58 -18.53
CA LYS A 111 -0.14 -3.58 -19.21
C LYS A 111 -0.07 -4.93 -18.51
N LEU A 112 -0.98 -5.22 -17.59
CA LEU A 112 -0.98 -6.49 -16.83
C LEU A 112 -1.46 -7.72 -17.63
N ASP A 113 -1.90 -7.51 -18.86
CA ASP A 113 -2.20 -8.52 -19.88
C ASP A 113 -0.94 -8.95 -20.67
N SER A 114 0.17 -8.20 -20.56
CA SER A 114 1.40 -8.50 -21.31
C SER A 114 2.36 -9.39 -20.52
N TYR A 115 2.75 -10.53 -21.11
CA TYR A 115 3.76 -11.41 -20.53
C TYR A 115 5.10 -10.70 -20.26
N ALA A 116 5.52 -9.80 -21.16
CA ALA A 116 6.75 -9.03 -21.00
C ALA A 116 6.66 -8.10 -19.77
N GLN A 117 5.52 -7.42 -19.59
CA GLN A 117 5.29 -6.55 -18.45
C GLN A 117 5.22 -7.33 -17.14
N LEU A 118 4.54 -8.49 -17.12
CA LEU A 118 4.48 -9.34 -15.93
C LEU A 118 5.86 -9.89 -15.54
N THR A 119 6.67 -10.28 -16.53
CA THR A 119 8.06 -10.71 -16.31
C THR A 119 8.91 -9.56 -15.75
N HIS A 120 8.76 -8.35 -16.32
CA HIS A 120 9.45 -7.16 -15.83
C HIS A 120 9.03 -6.83 -14.39
N MET A 121 7.73 -6.86 -14.08
CA MET A 121 7.20 -6.66 -12.73
C MET A 121 7.79 -7.67 -11.75
N PHE A 122 7.77 -8.97 -12.09
CA PHE A 122 8.36 -10.01 -11.27
C PHE A 122 9.83 -9.71 -10.97
N SER A 123 10.63 -9.40 -12.00
CA SER A 123 12.05 -9.10 -11.82
C SER A 123 12.32 -7.83 -11.02
N ARG A 124 11.45 -6.82 -11.12
CA ARG A 124 11.55 -5.60 -10.31
C ARG A 124 11.23 -5.85 -8.84
N ILE A 125 10.26 -6.72 -8.55
CA ILE A 125 9.86 -7.10 -7.19
C ILE A 125 10.90 -8.03 -6.56
N LYS A 126 11.23 -9.14 -7.22
CA LYS A 126 12.10 -10.20 -6.67
C LYS A 126 13.58 -9.99 -6.88
N LYS A 127 13.98 -8.98 -7.66
CA LYS A 127 15.38 -8.67 -8.01
C LYS A 127 16.10 -9.84 -8.70
N THR A 128 15.34 -10.73 -9.35
CA THR A 128 15.83 -11.90 -10.09
C THR A 128 14.97 -12.17 -11.31
N SER A 129 15.49 -12.92 -12.28
CA SER A 129 14.69 -13.40 -13.40
C SER A 129 13.74 -14.52 -12.94
N PRO A 130 12.49 -14.58 -13.42
CA PRO A 130 11.59 -15.68 -13.11
C PRO A 130 12.14 -17.00 -13.64
N ASP A 131 11.98 -18.06 -12.86
CA ASP A 131 12.41 -19.40 -13.25
C ASP A 131 11.48 -20.01 -14.32
N LYS A 132 11.74 -21.25 -14.74
CA LYS A 132 10.95 -21.91 -15.78
C LYS A 132 9.48 -22.11 -15.39
N GLN A 133 9.20 -22.40 -14.12
CA GLN A 133 7.85 -22.59 -13.59
C GLN A 133 7.13 -21.26 -13.48
N THR A 134 7.77 -20.25 -12.87
CA THR A 134 7.22 -18.89 -12.77
C THR A 134 6.91 -18.32 -14.15
N ARG A 135 7.81 -18.47 -15.13
CA ARG A 135 7.56 -18.02 -16.52
C ARG A 135 6.32 -18.66 -17.13
N LYS A 136 6.08 -19.95 -16.89
CA LYS A 136 4.86 -20.63 -17.34
C LYS A 136 3.62 -20.07 -16.64
N GLN A 137 3.69 -19.79 -15.34
CA GLN A 137 2.58 -19.16 -14.60
C GLN A 137 2.29 -17.75 -15.14
N LEU A 138 3.30 -16.89 -15.26
CA LEU A 138 3.15 -15.53 -15.79
C LEU A 138 2.61 -15.53 -17.22
N SER A 139 3.01 -16.48 -18.07
CA SER A 139 2.46 -16.64 -19.42
C SER A 139 0.98 -16.99 -19.42
N ARG A 140 0.54 -17.89 -18.52
CA ARG A 140 -0.88 -18.22 -18.36
C ARG A 140 -1.68 -17.05 -17.81
N ILE A 141 -1.14 -16.32 -16.84
CA ILE A 141 -1.77 -15.13 -16.25
C ILE A 141 -1.93 -14.04 -17.31
N ALA A 142 -0.89 -13.77 -18.11
CA ALA A 142 -0.96 -12.82 -19.21
C ALA A 142 -2.09 -13.19 -20.18
N LYS A 143 -2.16 -14.47 -20.59
CA LYS A 143 -3.22 -14.95 -21.47
C LYS A 143 -4.61 -14.75 -20.84
N HIS A 144 -4.78 -15.15 -19.58
CA HIS A 144 -6.06 -15.01 -18.89
C HIS A 144 -6.47 -13.53 -18.74
N ASN A 145 -5.53 -12.64 -18.43
CA ASN A 145 -5.78 -11.21 -18.37
C ASN A 145 -6.11 -10.63 -19.75
N SER A 146 -5.49 -11.10 -20.83
CA SER A 146 -5.83 -10.68 -22.19
C SER A 146 -7.24 -11.09 -22.61
N GLU A 147 -7.74 -12.23 -22.14
CA GLU A 147 -9.12 -12.67 -22.38
C GLU A 147 -10.16 -11.76 -21.70
N LEU A 148 -9.78 -11.02 -20.65
CA LEU A 148 -10.65 -10.03 -20.01
C LEU A 148 -10.84 -8.77 -20.85
N LEU A 149 -9.99 -8.54 -21.85
CA LEU A 149 -10.05 -7.36 -22.73
C LEU A 149 -11.04 -7.52 -23.91
N GLY A 150 -11.46 -8.75 -24.22
CA GLY A 150 -12.32 -9.07 -25.36
C GLY A 150 -11.54 -9.45 -26.62
#